data_AF-A0A7C7DV49-F1
#
_entry.id   AF-A0A7C7DV49-F1
#
_cell.length_a   1.000
_cell.length_b   1.000
_cell.length_c   1.000
_cell.angle_alpha   90.00
_cell.angle_beta   90.00
_cell.angle_gamma   90.00
#
_symmetry.space_group_name_H-M   'P 1'
#
loop_
_entity.id
_entity.type
_entity.pdbx_description
1 polymer ?
#
loop_
_entity_poly.entity_id
_entity_poly.type
_entity_poly.pdbx_seq_one_letter_code
_entity_poly.pdbx_strand_id
1 'polypeptide(L)'
;AVNVADIMSIEEFKARMKAFINEIRACPAVRQGETVCYPGEPEWASERRCLKEGVVLSGELVQELDAMAGDVGVPPLSARV
;
A
#
# COMPACT_ATOMS: atom_id res chain seq x y z
N ALA A 1 -10.60 19.57 4.19
CA ALA A 1 -10.15 18.78 5.35
C ALA A 1 -11.17 18.92 6.46
N VAL A 2 -11.40 17.88 7.26
CA VAL A 2 -12.25 17.96 8.46
C VAL A 2 -11.34 17.85 9.67
N ASN A 3 -11.47 18.78 10.62
CA ASN A 3 -10.73 18.71 11.88
C ASN A 3 -11.53 17.89 12.90
N VAL A 4 -11.07 16.67 13.14
CA VAL A 4 -11.74 15.74 14.08
C VAL A 4 -11.77 16.30 15.51
N ALA A 5 -10.78 17.10 15.89
CA ALA A 5 -10.69 17.68 17.24
C ALA A 5 -11.83 18.65 17.57
N ASP A 6 -12.50 19.20 16.55
CA ASP A 6 -13.67 20.08 16.73
C ASP A 6 -14.96 19.29 17.00
N ILE A 7 -14.93 17.95 16.84
CA ILE A 7 -16.09 17.06 17.00
C ILE A 7 -15.94 16.20 18.26
N MET A 8 -14.75 15.63 18.49
CA MET A 8 -14.45 14.77 19.64
C MET A 8 -12.95 14.76 19.94
N SER A 9 -12.57 14.19 21.08
CA SER A 9 -11.14 13.99 21.38
C SER A 9 -10.49 13.04 20.36
N ILE A 10 -9.23 13.31 20.01
CA ILE A 10 -8.49 12.46 19.06
C ILE A 10 -8.33 11.03 19.59
N GLU A 11 -8.24 10.86 20.91
CA GLU A 11 -8.17 9.54 21.55
C GLU A 11 -9.46 8.75 21.36
N GLU A 12 -10.62 9.36 21.66
CA GLU A 12 -11.93 8.73 21.46
C GLU A 12 -12.14 8.36 19.98
N PHE A 13 -11.80 9.27 19.06
CA PHE A 13 -11.90 8.99 17.63
C PHE A 13 -11.06 7.76 17.23
N LYS A 14 -9.80 7.69 17.68
CA LYS A 14 -8.92 6.54 17.41
C LYS A 14 -9.46 5.25 18.01
N ALA A 15 -10.01 5.29 19.22
CA ALA A 15 -10.62 4.12 19.86
C ALA A 15 -11.82 3.60 19.06
N ARG A 16 -12.69 4.51 18.60
CA ARG A 16 -13.84 4.19 17.75
C ARG A 16 -13.41 3.62 16.39
N MET A 17 -12.42 4.23 15.74
CA MET A 17 -11.88 3.73 14.48
C MET A 17 -11.26 2.34 14.65
N LYS A 18 -10.55 2.08 15.75
CA LYS A 18 -9.99 0.76 16.05
C LYS A 18 -11.07 -0.29 16.23
N ALA A 19 -12.15 0.03 16.95
CA ALA A 19 -13.28 -0.88 17.11
C ALA A 19 -13.95 -1.19 15.76
N PHE A 20 -14.21 -0.15 14.96
CA PHE A 20 -14.81 -0.28 13.63
C PHE A 20 -13.98 -1.15 12.67
N ILE A 21 -12.66 -0.94 12.62
CA ILE A 21 -11.76 -1.75 11.79
C ILE A 21 -11.76 -3.21 12.26
N ASN A 22 -11.79 -3.46 13.57
CA ASN A 22 -11.87 -4.82 14.10
C ASN A 22 -13.19 -5.51 13.73
N GLU A 23 -14.32 -4.78 13.74
CA GLU A 23 -15.61 -5.30 13.30
C GLU A 23 -15.59 -5.68 11.81
N ILE A 24 -15.01 -4.83 10.95
CA ILE A 24 -14.84 -5.12 9.52
C ILE A 24 -14.03 -6.40 9.31
N ARG A 25 -12.89 -6.54 9.99
CA ARG A 25 -12.03 -7.73 9.88
C ARG A 25 -12.69 -9.01 10.39
N ALA A 26 -13.66 -8.89 11.30
CA ALA A 26 -14.40 -10.02 11.85
C ALA A 26 -15.54 -10.49 10.92
N CYS A 27 -15.88 -9.73 9.88
CA CYS A 27 -16.87 -10.16 8.91
C CYS A 27 -16.42 -11.43 8.16
N PRO A 28 -17.34 -12.37 7.90
CA PRO A 28 -17.01 -13.55 7.10
C PRO A 28 -16.67 -13.14 5.67
N ALA A 29 -15.60 -13.70 5.13
CA ALA A 29 -15.26 -13.52 3.72
C ALA A 29 -16.27 -14.27 2.83
N VAL A 30 -16.58 -13.68 1.68
CA VAL A 30 -17.54 -14.25 0.71
C VAL A 30 -16.95 -15.48 0.02
N ARG A 31 -15.64 -15.50 -0.21
CA ARG A 31 -14.92 -16.62 -0.83
C ARG A 31 -14.03 -17.31 0.20
N GLN A 32 -13.95 -18.64 0.13
CA GLN A 32 -12.99 -19.40 0.93
C GLN A 32 -11.56 -18.97 0.59
N GLY A 33 -10.76 -18.68 1.62
CA GLY A 33 -9.36 -18.28 1.47
C GLY A 33 -9.12 -16.77 1.35
N GLU A 34 -10.17 -15.96 1.29
CA GLU A 34 -10.07 -14.49 1.35
C GLU A 34 -10.28 -13.97 2.78
N THR A 35 -9.83 -12.74 3.03
CA THR A 35 -10.08 -12.01 4.28
C THR A 35 -10.68 -10.65 3.98
N VAL A 36 -11.61 -10.19 4.84
CA VAL A 36 -12.14 -8.83 4.76
C VAL A 36 -11.08 -7.87 5.31
N CYS A 37 -10.78 -6.82 4.55
CA CYS A 37 -9.79 -5.81 4.92
C CYS A 37 -10.41 -4.41 4.93
N TYR A 38 -9.82 -3.53 5.73
CA TYR A 38 -10.10 -2.10 5.69
C TYR A 38 -9.31 -1.44 4.54
N PRO A 39 -9.88 -0.45 3.83
CA PRO A 39 -9.16 0.26 2.77
C PRO A 39 -7.82 0.81 3.24
N GLY A 40 -6.75 0.53 2.49
CA GLY A 40 -5.37 0.91 2.84
C GLY A 40 -4.55 -0.21 3.52
N GLU A 41 -5.18 -1.27 4.05
CA GLU A 41 -4.43 -2.38 4.67
C GLU A 41 -3.62 -3.21 3.65
N PRO A 42 -4.19 -3.62 2.49
CA PRO A 42 -3.42 -4.31 1.47
C PRO A 42 -2.25 -3.47 0.95
N GLU A 43 -2.48 -2.17 0.76
CA GLU A 43 -1.48 -1.22 0.28
C GLU A 43 -0.35 -1.05 1.30
N TRP A 44 -0.68 -0.88 2.58
CA TRP A 44 0.32 -0.81 3.66
C TRP A 44 1.14 -2.09 3.77
N ALA A 45 0.50 -3.25 3.61
CA ALA A 45 1.20 -4.54 3.60
C ALA A 45 2.13 -4.68 2.39
N SER A 46 1.68 -4.24 1.21
CA SER A 46 2.47 -4.20 -0.01
C SER A 46 3.68 -3.26 0.12
N GLU A 47 3.48 -2.05 0.63
CA GLU A 47 4.54 -1.07 0.87
C GLU A 47 5.61 -1.63 1.82
N ARG A 48 5.20 -2.22 2.94
CA ARG A 48 6.14 -2.84 3.88
C ARG A 48 6.95 -3.97 3.26
N ARG A 49 6.34 -4.73 2.35
CA ARG A 49 7.04 -5.77 1.59
C ARG A 49 8.03 -5.14 0.63
N CYS A 50 7.60 -4.18 -0.17
CA CYS A 50 8.46 -3.48 -1.14
C CYS A 50 9.66 -2.79 -0.47
N LEU A 51 9.47 -2.19 0.71
CA LEU A 51 10.56 -1.57 1.47
C LEU A 51 11.62 -2.59 1.94
N LYS A 52 11.22 -3.83 2.18
CA LYS A 52 12.10 -4.90 2.66
C LYS A 52 12.73 -5.70 1.51
N GLU A 53 11.94 -6.00 0.49
CA GLU A 53 12.26 -6.98 -0.56
C GLU A 53 12.56 -6.32 -1.91
N GLY A 54 12.32 -5.01 -2.04
CA GLY A 54 12.36 -4.29 -3.31
C GLY A 54 11.01 -4.30 -4.02
N VAL A 55 10.86 -3.39 -4.99
CA VAL A 55 9.67 -3.31 -5.84
C VAL A 55 9.85 -4.25 -7.03
N VAL A 56 8.91 -5.17 -7.22
CA VAL A 56 8.91 -6.06 -8.40
C VAL A 56 8.34 -5.31 -9.59
N LEU A 57 9.14 -5.17 -10.64
CA LEU A 57 8.73 -4.60 -11.93
C LEU A 57 8.64 -5.70 -12.98
N SER A 58 7.75 -5.52 -13.96
CA SER A 58 7.67 -6.43 -15.11
C SER A 58 8.91 -6.25 -16.01
N GLY A 59 9.32 -7.31 -16.71
CA GLY A 59 10.48 -7.25 -17.61
C GLY A 59 10.29 -6.24 -18.75
N GLU A 60 9.06 -6.11 -19.25
CA GLU A 60 8.68 -5.11 -20.25
C GLU A 60 8.89 -3.68 -19.72
N LEU A 61 8.43 -3.38 -18.50
CA LEU A 61 8.63 -2.07 -17.89
C LEU A 61 10.11 -1.75 -17.66
N VAL A 62 10.94 -2.74 -17.30
CA VAL A 62 12.39 -2.55 -17.18
C VAL A 62 13.00 -2.17 -18.53
N GLN A 63 12.58 -2.82 -19.62
CA GLN A 63 13.06 -2.49 -20.97
C GLN A 63 12.66 -1.08 -21.40
N GLU A 64 11.42 -0.67 -21.12
CA GLU A 64 10.96 0.70 -21.39
C GLU A 64 11.78 1.75 -20.61
N LEU A 65 12.03 1.50 -19.32
CA LEU A 65 12.84 2.38 -18.48
C LEU A 65 14.29 2.47 -18.95
N ASP A 66 14.88 1.36 -19.37
CA ASP A 66 16.26 1.32 -19.88
C ASP A 66 16.38 2.05 -21.23
N ALA A 67 15.37 1.95 -22.10
CA ALA A 67 15.32 2.71 -23.35
C ALA A 67 15.23 4.22 -23.08
N MET A 68 14.34 4.64 -22.17
CA MET A 68 14.25 6.05 -21.73
C MET A 68 15.56 6.54 -21.12
N ALA A 69 16.24 5.70 -20.34
CA ALA A 69 17.54 6.03 -19.77
C ALA A 69 18.60 6.30 -20.84
N GLY A 70 18.59 5.51 -21.93
CA GLY A 70 19.41 5.73 -23.11
C GLY A 70 19.12 7.07 -23.81
N ASP A 71 17.84 7.43 -23.97
CA ASP A 71 17.44 8.67 -24.64
C ASP A 71 17.89 9.93 -23.89
N VAL A 72 17.88 9.90 -22.56
CA VAL A 72 18.25 11.05 -21.72
C VAL A 72 19.68 10.98 -21.17
N GLY A 73 20.43 9.92 -21.49
CA GLY A 73 21.84 9.77 -21.11
C GLY A 73 22.09 9.47 -19.62
N VAL A 74 21.20 8.74 -18.96
CA VAL A 74 21.38 8.27 -17.57
C VAL A 74 21.62 6.76 -17.51
N PRO A 75 22.22 6.22 -16.42
CA PRO A 75 22.42 4.77 -16.31
C PRO A 75 21.10 3.99 -16.33
N PRO A 76 21.03 2.84 -17.03
CA PRO A 76 19.84 1.99 -17.07
C PRO A 76 19.56 1.39 -15.69
N LEU A 77 18.29 1.05 -15.45
CA LEU A 77 17.85 0.40 -14.22
C LEU A 77 18.48 -0.99 -14.08
N SER A 78 18.60 -1.73 -15.18
CA SER A 78 19.23 -3.06 -15.21
C SER A 78 20.71 -3.07 -14.79
N ALA A 79 21.41 -1.93 -14.83
CA ALA A 79 22.79 -1.84 -14.34
C ALA A 79 22.92 -1.81 -12.81
N ARG A 80 21.79 -1.73 -12.09
CA ARG A 80 21.73 -1.63 -10.62
C ARG A 80 21.19 -2.89 -9.93
N VAL A 81 20.79 -3.90 -10.73
CA VAL A 81 20.20 -5.16 -10.25
C VAL A 81 21.25 -6.27 -10.25
#